data_AF-A0A4R5CZC8-F1
#
_entry.id   AF-A0A4R5CZC8-F1
#
_cell.length_a   1.000
_cell.length_b   1.000
_cell.length_c   1.000
_cell.angle_alpha   90.00
_cell.angle_beta   90.00
_cell.angle_gamma   90.00
#
_symmetry.space_group_name_H-M   'P 1'
#
loop_
_entity.id
_entity.type
_entity.pdbx_description
1 polymer ?
#
loop_
_entity_poly.entity_id
_entity_poly.type
_entity_poly.pdbx_seq_one_letter_code
_entity_poly.pdbx_strand_id
1 'polypeptide(L)'
;MTINLSVSGLAWVFGGFETFKYVLIFFGFFISLLIKEVNAKNEYLFYYNNGISKLQLFIYTFLVNFAFSLVLILVINLLLKFV
;
A
#
# COMPACT_ATOMS: atom_id res chain seq x y z
N MET A 1 0.36 4.59 3.23
CA MET A 1 0.11 3.35 3.97
C MET A 1 -1.26 3.35 4.65
N THR A 2 -1.63 4.40 5.38
CA THR A 2 -2.94 4.50 6.08
C THR A 2 -4.13 4.24 5.16
N ILE A 3 -4.20 4.92 4.01
CA ILE A 3 -5.26 4.73 3.01
C ILE A 3 -5.32 3.26 2.56
N ASN A 4 -4.18 2.67 2.19
CA ASN A 4 -4.13 1.26 1.80
C ASN A 4 -4.70 0.33 2.89
N LEU A 5 -4.26 0.52 4.14
CA LEU A 5 -4.75 -0.26 5.29
C LEU A 5 -6.25 -0.06 5.51
N SER A 6 -6.76 1.17 5.42
CA SER A 6 -8.19 1.46 5.58
C SER A 6 -9.04 0.78 4.51
N VAL A 7 -8.66 0.92 3.22
CA VAL A 7 -9.38 0.28 2.10
C VAL A 7 -9.30 -1.23 2.19
N SER A 8 -8.15 -1.78 2.56
CA SER A 8 -7.96 -3.22 2.76
C SER A 8 -8.78 -3.74 3.93
N GLY A 9 -8.84 -3.00 5.05
CA GLY A 9 -9.66 -3.35 6.20
C GLY A 9 -11.15 -3.47 5.84
N LEU A 10 -11.68 -2.53 5.05
CA LEU A 10 -13.04 -2.63 4.52
C LEU A 10 -13.21 -3.86 3.62
N ALA A 11 -12.24 -4.14 2.75
CA ALA A 11 -12.26 -5.32 1.90
C ALA A 11 -12.24 -6.64 2.69
N TRP A 12 -11.57 -6.67 3.85
CA TRP A 12 -11.65 -7.81 4.75
C TRP A 12 -13.07 -7.96 5.31
N VAL A 13 -13.65 -6.90 5.87
CA VAL A 13 -14.97 -6.95 6.52
C VAL A 13 -16.05 -7.46 5.56
N PHE A 14 -16.04 -7.02 4.30
CA PHE A 14 -17.09 -7.37 3.34
C PHE A 14 -16.74 -8.54 2.41
N GLY A 15 -15.45 -8.80 2.16
CA GLY A 15 -14.97 -9.75 1.16
C GLY A 15 -14.08 -10.86 1.70
N GLY A 16 -13.84 -10.89 3.01
CA GLY A 16 -13.00 -11.89 3.68
C GLY A 16 -11.50 -11.73 3.43
N PHE A 17 -10.72 -12.66 3.98
CA PHE A 17 -9.26 -12.57 4.00
C PHE A 17 -8.61 -12.71 2.62
N GLU A 18 -9.22 -13.46 1.69
CA GLU A 18 -8.71 -13.56 0.31
C GLU A 18 -8.78 -12.20 -0.40
N THR A 19 -9.94 -11.54 -0.35
CA THR A 19 -10.12 -10.20 -0.92
C THR A 19 -9.20 -9.18 -0.27
N PHE A 20 -9.02 -9.25 1.06
CA PHE A 20 -8.07 -8.41 1.79
C PHE A 20 -6.65 -8.48 1.21
N LYS A 21 -6.12 -9.68 0.93
CA LYS A 21 -4.75 -9.84 0.40
C LYS A 21 -4.57 -9.13 -0.95
N TYR A 22 -5.50 -9.33 -1.89
CA TYR A 22 -5.44 -8.67 -3.20
C TYR A 22 -5.56 -7.16 -3.09
N VAL A 23 -6.45 -6.67 -2.22
CA VAL A 23 -6.64 -5.24 -2.01
C VAL A 23 -5.43 -4.61 -1.35
N LEU A 24 -4.82 -5.26 -0.35
CA LEU A 24 -3.64 -4.76 0.35
C LEU A 24 -2.42 -4.65 -0.57
N ILE A 25 -2.19 -5.65 -1.42
CA ILE A 25 -1.00 -5.66 -2.27
C ILE A 25 -1.14 -4.68 -3.43
N PHE A 26 -2.31 -4.65 -4.09
CA PHE A 26 -2.48 -3.92 -5.34
C PHE A 26 -3.49 -2.78 -5.22
N PHE A 27 -4.77 -3.08 -4.97
CA PHE A 27 -5.84 -2.10 -5.16
C PHE A 27 -5.70 -0.88 -4.22
N GLY A 28 -5.56 -1.11 -2.92
CA GLY A 28 -5.39 -0.06 -1.93
C GLY A 28 -4.06 0.70 -2.09
N PHE A 29 -3.02 0.07 -2.65
CA PHE A 29 -1.79 0.75 -3.05
C PHE A 29 -2.04 1.73 -4.21
N PHE A 30 -2.73 1.31 -5.26
CA PHE A 30 -3.07 2.19 -6.38
C PHE A 30 -3.97 3.36 -5.95
N ILE A 31 -4.97 3.11 -5.10
CA ILE A 31 -5.80 4.18 -4.53
C ILE A 31 -4.95 5.16 -3.71
N SER A 32 -3.98 4.66 -2.93
CA SER A 32 -3.05 5.51 -2.17
C SER A 32 -2.20 6.38 -3.11
N LEU A 33 -1.73 5.84 -4.24
CA LEU A 33 -1.01 6.62 -5.25
C LEU A 33 -1.91 7.68 -5.87
N LEU A 34 -3.13 7.33 -6.30
CA LEU A 34 -4.05 8.29 -6.92
C LEU A 34 -4.37 9.46 -5.99
N ILE A 35 -4.60 9.21 -4.71
CA ILE A 35 -4.84 10.29 -3.73
C ILE A 35 -3.58 11.14 -3.56
N LYS A 36 -2.39 10.53 -3.55
CA LYS A 36 -1.12 11.27 -3.48
C LYS A 36 -0.87 12.14 -4.72
N GLU A 37 -1.27 11.67 -5.90
CA GLU A 37 -1.17 12.44 -7.15
C GLU A 37 -1.98 13.74 -7.12
N VAL A 38 -3.14 13.72 -6.46
CA VAL A 38 -3.99 14.90 -6.32
C VAL A 38 -3.43 15.86 -5.27
N ASN A 39 -2.92 15.33 -4.16
CA ASN A 39 -2.62 16.14 -2.96
C ASN A 39 -1.16 16.61 -2.87
N ALA A 40 -0.18 15.93 -3.48
CA ALA A 40 1.24 16.08 -3.15
C ALA A 40 2.12 16.59 -4.32
N LYS A 41 1.56 17.44 -5.20
CA LYS A 41 2.30 17.94 -6.38
C LYS A 41 3.61 18.65 -6.03
N ASN A 42 3.62 19.42 -4.94
CA ASN A 42 4.81 20.16 -4.48
C ASN A 42 5.91 19.24 -3.96
N GLU A 43 5.56 18.10 -3.37
CA GLU A 43 6.55 17.12 -2.88
C GLU A 43 7.33 16.51 -4.05
N TYR A 44 6.67 16.20 -5.17
CA TYR A 44 7.36 15.67 -6.34
C TYR A 44 8.40 16.64 -6.91
N LEU A 45 8.13 17.95 -6.87
CA LEU A 45 9.10 18.96 -7.29
C LEU A 45 10.32 18.98 -6.36
N PHE A 46 10.11 18.85 -5.05
CA PHE A 46 11.21 18.74 -4.08
C PHE A 46 12.11 17.53 -4.37
N TYR A 47 11.53 16.33 -4.57
CA TYR A 47 12.33 15.13 -4.87
C TYR A 47 13.04 15.22 -6.22
N TYR A 48 12.38 15.77 -7.22
CA TYR A 48 12.97 15.95 -8.54
C TYR A 48 14.17 16.91 -8.51
N ASN A 49 14.06 18.02 -7.78
CA ASN A 49 15.18 18.96 -7.58
C ASN A 49 16.36 18.33 -6.83
N ASN A 50 16.13 17.24 -6.08
CA ASN A 50 17.16 16.45 -5.42
C ASN A 50 17.61 15.23 -6.27
N GLY A 51 17.26 15.18 -7.55
CA GLY A 51 17.70 14.13 -8.49
C GLY A 51 16.91 12.83 -8.41
N ILE A 52 15.83 12.77 -7.63
CA ILE A 52 14.98 11.58 -7.52
C ILE A 52 13.77 11.74 -8.45
N SER A 53 13.68 10.85 -9.43
CA SER A 53 12.56 10.83 -10.36
C SER A 53 11.28 10.29 -9.70
N LYS A 54 10.13 10.71 -10.23
CA LYS A 54 8.82 10.21 -9.81
C LYS A 54 8.68 8.69 -9.95
N LEU A 55 9.26 8.12 -11.01
CA LEU A 55 9.25 6.67 -11.24
C LEU A 55 10.03 5.92 -10.15
N GLN A 56 11.18 6.44 -9.72
CA GLN A 56 11.95 5.87 -8.61
C GLN A 56 11.15 5.90 -7.31
N LEU A 57 10.42 6.98 -7.02
CA LEU A 57 9.54 7.05 -5.86
C LEU A 57 8.42 6.01 -5.92
N PHE A 58 7.81 5.81 -7.09
CA PHE A 58 6.77 4.80 -7.27
C PHE A 58 7.28 3.39 -7.05
N ILE A 59 8.42 3.05 -7.66
CA ILE A 59 9.05 1.73 -7.51
C ILE A 59 9.42 1.49 -6.05
N TYR A 60 10.09 2.45 -5.41
CA TYR A 60 10.48 2.34 -4.01
C TYR A 60 9.27 2.15 -3.10
N THR A 61 8.23 2.96 -3.28
CA THR A 61 7.00 2.87 -2.48
C THR A 61 6.29 1.53 -2.71
N PHE A 62 6.27 1.03 -3.95
CA PHE A 62 5.70 -0.29 -4.26
C PHE A 62 6.48 -1.42 -3.56
N LEU A 63 7.81 -1.39 -3.62
CA LEU A 63 8.65 -2.41 -2.96
C LEU A 63 8.44 -2.44 -1.44
N VAL A 64 8.41 -1.28 -0.81
CA VAL A 64 8.14 -1.18 0.64
C VAL A 64 6.73 -1.66 0.97
N ASN A 65 5.72 -1.29 0.17
CA ASN A 65 4.35 -1.75 0.34
C ASN A 65 4.24 -3.27 0.20
N PHE A 66 4.88 -3.83 -0.82
CA PHE A 66 4.87 -5.26 -1.09
C PHE A 66 5.51 -6.05 0.05
N ALA A 67 6.72 -5.64 0.48
CA ALA A 67 7.41 -6.27 1.60
C ALA A 67 6.57 -6.22 2.90
N PHE A 68 6.03 -5.04 3.24
CA PHE A 68 5.15 -4.91 4.39
C PHE A 68 3.91 -5.79 4.28
N SER A 69 3.29 -5.85 3.10
CA SER A 69 2.08 -6.65 2.87
C SER A 69 2.35 -8.13 3.09
N LEU A 70 3.47 -8.65 2.58
CA LEU A 70 3.87 -10.05 2.81
C LEU A 70 4.06 -10.35 4.30
N VAL A 71 4.76 -9.47 5.02
CA VAL A 71 4.97 -9.61 6.47
C VAL A 71 3.64 -9.58 7.22
N LEU A 72 2.75 -8.63 6.91
CA LEU A 72 1.45 -8.50 7.57
C LEU A 72 0.57 -9.73 7.32
N ILE A 73 0.51 -10.22 6.07
CA ILE A 73 -0.24 -11.43 5.71
C ILE A 73 0.30 -12.64 6.46
N LEU A 74 1.63 -12.78 6.55
CA LEU A 74 2.27 -13.86 7.29
C LEU A 74 1.91 -13.81 8.78
N VAL A 75 1.99 -12.62 9.40
CA VAL A 75 1.62 -12.44 10.81
C VAL A 75 0.15 -12.79 11.04
N ILE A 76 -0.77 -12.31 10.20
CA ILE A 76 -2.20 -12.62 10.32
C ILE A 76 -2.45 -14.13 10.18
N ASN A 77 -1.83 -14.79 9.20
CA ASN A 77 -1.97 -16.23 9.01
C ASN A 77 -1.45 -17.02 10.21
N LEU A 78 -0.32 -16.60 10.80
CA LEU A 78 0.18 -17.21 12.02
C LEU A 78 -0.84 -17.05 13.16
N LEU A 79 -1.34 -15.84 13.39
CA LEU A 79 -2.33 -15.57 14.43
C LEU A 79 -3.60 -16.41 14.24
N LEU A 80 -4.14 -16.47 13.02
CA LEU A 80 -5.33 -17.28 12.71
C LEU A 80 -5.11 -18.78 12.86
N LYS A 81 -3.88 -19.27 12.69
CA LYS A 81 -3.54 -20.68 12.93
C LYS A 81 -3.51 -21.04 14.42
N PHE A 82 -3.29 -20.05 15.29
CA PHE A 82 -3.27 -20.22 16.74
C PHE A 82 -4.63 -19.98 17.42
N VAL A 83 -5.68 -19.64 16.65
CA VAL A 83 -7.08 -19.45 17.09
C VAL A 83 -7.91 -20.62 16.60
#